data_AF-A0A7W1VSS2-F1
#
_entry.id   AF-A0A7W1VSS2-F1
#
_cell.length_a   1.000
_cell.length_b   1.000
_cell.length_c   1.000
_cell.angle_alpha   90.00
_cell.angle_beta   90.00
_cell.angle_gamma   90.00
#
_symmetry.space_group_name_H-M   'P 1'
#
loop_
_entity.id
_entity.type
_entity.pdbx_description
1 polymer ?
#
loop_
_entity_poly.entity_id
_entity_poly.type
_entity_poly.pdbx_seq_one_letter_code
_entity_poly.pdbx_strand_id
1 'polypeptide(L)'
;MNSASQNFPHHLGVLRERMLHPTNYEQAVSYFLEEFAGDSEFVRASDQEQMPHLVSVLGNVVSKAVGESVELDGALVSYLCEHRFVHGNARAAGRIVIFFYFEEADTGMVILIPGVRGETEIARFKLAGGLINPLRN
;
A
#
# COMPACT_ATOMS: atom_id res chain seq x y z
N MET A 1 9.71 16.11 4.23
CA MET A 1 8.68 17.12 4.60
C MET A 1 7.41 16.52 4.06
N ASN A 2 6.51 16.03 4.90
CA ASN A 2 5.31 15.34 4.40
C ASN A 2 4.28 16.40 3.97
N SER A 3 3.80 16.32 2.72
CA SER A 3 2.93 17.36 2.15
C SER A 3 1.74 16.84 1.35
N ALA A 4 1.48 15.52 1.36
CA ALA A 4 0.42 14.89 0.58
C ALA A 4 -0.96 15.56 0.75
N SER A 5 -1.33 15.92 1.97
CA SER A 5 -2.61 16.57 2.32
C SER A 5 -2.78 17.98 1.77
N GLN A 6 -1.70 18.64 1.36
CA GLN A 6 -1.77 19.97 0.77
C GLN A 6 -2.35 19.94 -0.65
N ASN A 7 -2.18 18.82 -1.37
CA ASN A 7 -2.70 18.65 -2.73
C ASN A 7 -2.80 17.16 -3.10
N PHE A 8 -3.83 16.47 -2.61
CA PHE A 8 -4.01 15.04 -2.91
C PHE A 8 -3.98 14.71 -4.40
N PRO A 9 -4.71 15.43 -5.30
CA PRO A 9 -4.66 15.13 -6.74
C PRO A 9 -3.24 15.14 -7.32
N HIS A 10 -2.42 16.12 -6.94
CA HIS A 10 -1.04 16.20 -7.40
C HIS A 10 -0.20 15.04 -6.87
N HIS A 11 -0.15 14.85 -5.56
CA HIS A 11 0.72 13.86 -4.93
C HIS A 11 0.34 12.42 -5.33
N LEU A 12 -0.95 12.11 -5.39
CA LEU A 12 -1.44 10.81 -5.83
C LEU A 12 -1.17 10.58 -7.32
N GLY A 13 -1.27 11.62 -8.15
CA GLY A 13 -0.88 11.57 -9.56
C GLY A 13 0.59 11.21 -9.74
N VAL A 14 1.48 11.90 -9.04
CA VAL A 14 2.93 11.63 -9.06
C VAL A 14 3.23 10.22 -8.55
N LEU A 15 2.62 9.81 -7.44
CA LEU A 15 2.82 8.47 -6.87
C LEU A 15 2.39 7.37 -7.85
N ARG A 16 1.22 7.53 -8.48
CA ARG A 16 0.70 6.60 -9.48
C ARG A 16 1.61 6.48 -10.69
N GLU A 17 2.08 7.62 -11.22
CA GLU A 17 3.01 7.65 -12.35
C GLU A 17 4.30 6.88 -12.04
N ARG A 18 4.91 7.14 -10.88
CA ARG A 18 6.13 6.45 -10.44
C ARG A 18 5.92 4.95 -10.25
N MET A 19 4.78 4.55 -9.66
CA MET A 19 4.43 3.15 -9.43
C MET A 19 4.28 2.36 -10.74
N LEU A 20 3.69 2.99 -11.76
CA LEU A 20 3.47 2.38 -13.07
C LEU A 20 4.72 2.39 -13.95
N HIS A 21 5.76 3.12 -13.57
CA HIS A 21 7.02 3.09 -14.31
C HIS A 21 7.59 1.66 -14.38
N PRO A 22 8.12 1.21 -15.53
CA PRO A 22 8.57 -0.17 -15.70
C PRO A 22 9.69 -0.59 -14.74
N THR A 23 10.64 0.30 -14.46
CA THR A 23 11.89 -0.02 -13.73
C THR A 23 12.12 0.78 -12.45
N ASN A 24 11.33 1.82 -12.16
CA ASN A 24 11.65 2.81 -11.12
C ASN A 24 10.64 2.78 -9.97
N TYR A 25 10.05 1.62 -9.69
CA TYR A 25 9.02 1.48 -8.66
C TYR A 25 9.53 1.79 -7.25
N GLU A 26 10.85 1.69 -7.00
CA GLU A 26 11.48 2.13 -5.75
C GLU A 26 11.29 3.63 -5.51
N GLN A 27 11.30 4.45 -6.56
CA GLN A 27 11.04 5.89 -6.44
C GLN A 27 9.60 6.20 -6.02
N ALA A 28 8.66 5.29 -6.31
CA ALA A 28 7.30 5.41 -5.80
C ALA A 28 7.26 5.15 -4.29
N VAL A 29 8.01 4.15 -3.82
CA VAL A 29 8.13 3.83 -2.40
C VAL A 29 8.78 4.98 -1.62
N SER A 30 9.93 5.49 -2.08
CA SER A 30 10.58 6.62 -1.41
C SER A 30 9.67 7.84 -1.35
N TYR A 31 8.98 8.15 -2.45
CA TYR A 31 8.02 9.25 -2.49
C TYR A 31 6.85 9.07 -1.52
N PHE A 32 6.30 7.87 -1.43
CA PHE A 32 5.24 7.55 -0.47
C PHE A 32 5.71 7.78 0.97
N LEU A 33 6.90 7.29 1.32
CA LEU A 33 7.45 7.43 2.66
C LEU A 33 7.79 8.89 3.01
N GLU A 34 8.24 9.69 2.05
CA GLU A 34 8.64 11.09 2.25
C GLU A 34 7.46 12.07 2.30
N GLU A 35 6.41 11.83 1.50
CA GLU A 35 5.31 12.76 1.32
C GLU A 35 4.03 12.38 2.07
N PHE A 36 3.80 11.08 2.31
CA PHE A 36 2.54 10.57 2.86
C PHE A 36 2.71 9.97 4.26
N ALA A 37 3.71 9.10 4.48
CA ALA A 37 3.76 8.26 5.68
C ALA A 37 3.80 9.04 7.00
N GLY A 38 4.33 10.27 7.01
CA GLY A 38 4.32 11.15 8.17
C GLY A 38 3.32 12.31 8.11
N ASP A 39 2.43 12.34 7.12
CA ASP A 39 1.37 13.35 7.01
C ASP A 39 0.13 12.93 7.82
N SER A 40 -0.04 13.53 9.00
CA SER A 40 -1.16 13.20 9.88
C SER A 40 -2.53 13.56 9.31
N GLU A 41 -2.61 14.60 8.47
CA GLU A 41 -3.88 15.01 7.86
C GLU A 41 -4.30 14.04 6.76
N PHE A 42 -3.34 13.50 6.01
CA PHE A 42 -3.58 12.39 5.07
C PHE A 42 -4.15 11.15 5.79
N VAL A 43 -3.58 10.78 6.93
CA VAL A 43 -4.09 9.64 7.73
C VAL A 43 -5.50 9.93 8.25
N ARG A 44 -5.75 11.14 8.77
CA ARG A 44 -7.07 11.56 9.29
C ARG A 44 -8.15 11.65 8.20
N ALA A 45 -7.77 11.96 6.97
CA ALA A 45 -8.69 12.05 5.84
C ALA A 45 -9.11 10.67 5.30
N SER A 46 -8.49 9.58 5.77
CA SER A 46 -8.79 8.22 5.33
C SER A 46 -9.69 7.51 6.35
N ASP A 47 -10.65 6.73 5.84
CA ASP A 47 -11.50 5.87 6.67
C ASP A 47 -10.82 4.54 6.96
N GLN A 48 -10.99 4.00 8.17
CA GLN A 48 -10.50 2.66 8.48
C GLN A 48 -11.44 1.61 7.89
N GLU A 49 -10.86 0.70 7.10
CA GLU A 49 -11.58 -0.37 6.38
C GLU A 49 -10.99 -1.75 6.71
N GLN A 50 -11.71 -2.83 6.39
CA GLN A 50 -11.19 -4.20 6.58
C GLN A 50 -10.63 -4.82 5.29
N MET A 51 -11.23 -4.52 4.14
CA MET A 51 -10.83 -4.99 2.80
C MET A 51 -10.22 -6.42 2.75
N PRO A 52 -10.96 -7.47 3.16
CA PRO A 52 -10.40 -8.82 3.35
C PRO A 52 -9.79 -9.42 2.05
N HIS A 53 -10.33 -9.07 0.88
CA HIS A 53 -9.76 -9.50 -0.39
C HIS A 53 -8.37 -8.89 -0.65
N LEU A 54 -8.21 -7.59 -0.39
CA LEU A 54 -6.91 -6.92 -0.48
C LEU A 54 -5.93 -7.55 0.50
N VAL A 55 -6.33 -7.73 1.77
CA VAL A 55 -5.48 -8.33 2.81
C VAL A 55 -5.03 -9.74 2.42
N SER A 56 -5.91 -10.56 1.83
CA SER A 56 -5.55 -11.89 1.32
C SER A 56 -4.52 -11.82 0.18
N VAL A 57 -4.69 -10.91 -0.78
CA VAL A 57 -3.73 -10.70 -1.87
C VAL A 57 -2.38 -10.23 -1.33
N LEU A 58 -2.37 -9.29 -0.38
CA LEU A 58 -1.16 -8.83 0.28
C LEU A 58 -0.45 -9.99 1.01
N GLY A 59 -1.18 -10.85 1.74
CA GLY A 59 -0.64 -12.05 2.37
C GLY A 59 0.04 -12.99 1.36
N ASN A 60 -0.57 -13.20 0.19
CA ASN A 60 0.03 -13.99 -0.89
C ASN A 60 1.30 -13.35 -1.48
N VAL A 61 1.31 -12.02 -1.63
CA VAL A 61 2.49 -11.27 -2.11
C VAL A 61 3.63 -11.39 -1.11
N VAL A 62 3.37 -11.16 0.18
CA VAL A 62 4.36 -11.26 1.25
C VAL A 62 4.86 -12.70 1.38
N SER A 63 3.98 -13.71 1.30
CA SER A 63 4.38 -15.13 1.34
C SER A 63 5.38 -15.49 0.24
N LYS A 64 5.15 -14.98 -0.98
CA LYS A 64 6.08 -15.17 -2.10
C LYS A 64 7.42 -14.47 -1.90
N ALA A 65 7.41 -13.28 -1.32
CA ALA A 65 8.62 -12.50 -1.03
C ALA A 65 9.48 -13.21 0.03
N VAL A 66 8.86 -13.66 1.13
CA VAL A 66 9.55 -14.35 2.23
C VAL A 66 9.92 -15.80 1.88
N GLY A 67 9.20 -16.43 0.95
CA GLY A 67 9.44 -17.82 0.53
C GLY A 67 8.72 -18.88 1.38
N GLU A 68 7.80 -18.47 2.25
CA GLU A 68 6.96 -19.34 3.07
C GLU A 68 5.55 -18.77 3.23
N SER A 69 4.59 -19.61 3.65
CA SER A 69 3.21 -19.16 3.88
C SER A 69 3.14 -18.30 5.14
N VAL A 70 2.65 -17.06 5.01
CA VAL A 70 2.48 -16.14 6.13
C VAL A 70 1.09 -15.52 6.12
N GLU A 71 0.55 -15.27 7.32
CA GLU A 71 -0.65 -14.48 7.50
C GLU A 71 -0.28 -13.05 7.89
N LEU A 72 -1.10 -12.08 7.47
CA LEU A 72 -0.95 -10.70 7.90
C LEU A 72 -1.64 -10.52 9.26
N ASP A 73 -0.86 -10.11 10.26
CA ASP A 73 -1.35 -9.78 11.59
C ASP A 73 -1.57 -8.26 11.73
N GLY A 74 -2.64 -7.89 12.43
CA GLY A 74 -2.96 -6.50 12.78
C GLY A 74 -3.04 -5.56 11.58
N ALA A 75 -3.61 -6.00 10.46
CA ALA A 75 -3.75 -5.17 9.26
C ALA A 75 -4.60 -3.93 9.55
N LEU A 76 -4.00 -2.75 9.38
CA LEU A 76 -4.67 -1.46 9.39
C LEU A 76 -4.81 -1.01 7.94
N VAL A 77 -6.02 -1.03 7.41
CA VAL A 77 -6.32 -0.57 6.06
C VAL A 77 -7.03 0.77 6.17
N SER A 78 -6.48 1.77 5.48
CA SER A 78 -7.00 3.14 5.40
C SER A 78 -7.40 3.45 3.97
N TYR A 79 -8.63 3.92 3.78
CA TYR A 79 -9.21 4.21 2.48
C TYR A 79 -9.49 5.70 2.33
N LEU A 80 -8.80 6.34 1.39
CA LEU A 80 -9.07 7.70 0.98
C LEU A 80 -10.12 7.68 -0.13
N CYS A 81 -11.39 7.67 0.28
CA CYS A 81 -12.52 7.35 -0.59
C CYS A 81 -12.62 8.25 -1.84
N GLU A 82 -12.45 9.58 -1.69
CA GLU A 82 -12.55 10.53 -2.80
C GLU A 82 -11.54 10.23 -3.92
N HIS A 83 -10.39 9.65 -3.57
CA HIS A 83 -9.31 9.35 -4.50
C HIS A 83 -9.17 7.85 -4.82
N ARG A 84 -10.07 7.01 -4.30
CA ARG A 84 -10.08 5.55 -4.52
C ARG A 84 -8.69 4.93 -4.26
N PHE A 85 -8.03 5.43 -3.21
CA PHE A 85 -6.67 5.10 -2.85
C PHE A 85 -6.64 4.42 -1.49
N VAL A 86 -6.00 3.27 -1.42
CA VAL A 86 -5.87 2.48 -0.21
C VAL A 86 -4.43 2.52 0.26
N HIS A 87 -4.20 2.67 1.55
CA HIS A 87 -2.89 2.55 2.16
C HIS A 87 -2.98 1.90 3.53
N GLY A 88 -1.84 1.53 4.09
CA GLY A 88 -1.82 1.03 5.44
C GLY A 88 -0.59 0.21 5.76
N ASN A 89 -0.70 -0.51 6.88
CA ASN A 89 0.37 -1.36 7.36
C ASN A 89 -0.18 -2.62 8.02
N ALA A 90 0.68 -3.64 8.10
CA ALA A 90 0.44 -4.89 8.79
C ALA A 90 1.76 -5.45 9.34
N ARG A 91 1.70 -6.62 9.97
CA ARG A 91 2.88 -7.40 10.38
C ARG A 91 2.84 -8.78 9.73
N ALA A 92 4.00 -9.29 9.34
CA ALA A 92 4.14 -10.67 8.87
C ALA A 92 5.58 -11.15 9.07
N ALA A 93 5.77 -12.39 9.52
CA ALA A 93 7.09 -12.98 9.76
C ALA A 93 8.06 -12.07 10.57
N GLY A 94 7.54 -11.36 11.58
CA GLY A 94 8.33 -10.43 12.40
C GLY A 94 8.79 -9.14 11.67
N ARG A 95 8.25 -8.87 10.48
CA ARG A 95 8.53 -7.69 9.66
C ARG A 95 7.32 -6.76 9.59
N ILE A 96 7.58 -5.48 9.33
CA ILE A 96 6.52 -4.50 9.06
C ILE A 96 6.22 -4.54 7.57
N VAL A 97 4.95 -4.65 7.23
CA VAL A 97 4.45 -4.54 5.86
C VAL A 97 3.81 -3.16 5.73
N ILE A 98 4.31 -2.33 4.82
CA ILE A 98 3.64 -1.09 4.40
C ILE A 98 3.11 -1.33 2.99
N PHE A 99 1.90 -0.87 2.71
CA PHE A 99 1.32 -1.02 1.39
C PHE A 99 0.52 0.22 0.96
N PHE A 100 0.38 0.35 -0.35
CA PHE A 100 -0.60 1.23 -0.96
C PHE A 100 -1.11 0.65 -2.28
N TYR A 101 -2.32 1.04 -2.68
CA TYR A 101 -3.01 0.50 -3.85
C TYR A 101 -3.94 1.54 -4.47
N PHE A 102 -3.91 1.63 -5.79
CA PHE A 102 -4.82 2.45 -6.59
C PHE A 102 -5.88 1.57 -7.24
N GLU A 103 -7.15 1.75 -6.87
CA GLU A 103 -8.26 1.03 -7.50
C GLU A 103 -8.35 1.30 -9.00
N GLU A 104 -8.09 2.54 -9.45
CA GLU A 104 -8.17 2.88 -10.87
C GLU A 104 -7.14 2.15 -11.74
N ALA A 105 -5.99 1.79 -11.16
CA ALA A 105 -4.90 1.13 -11.88
C ALA A 105 -4.85 -0.38 -11.62
N ASP A 106 -5.71 -0.89 -10.72
CA ASP A 106 -5.63 -2.25 -10.17
C ASP A 106 -4.22 -2.66 -9.76
N THR A 107 -3.43 -1.70 -9.28
CA THR A 107 -2.01 -1.86 -9.02
C THR A 107 -1.64 -1.24 -7.68
N GLY A 108 -0.82 -1.93 -6.93
CA GLY A 108 -0.30 -1.46 -5.66
C GLY A 108 1.14 -1.88 -5.43
N MET A 109 1.70 -1.37 -4.35
CA MET A 109 3.04 -1.68 -3.87
C MET A 109 2.98 -2.21 -2.45
N VAL A 110 3.88 -3.14 -2.16
CA VAL A 110 4.16 -3.69 -0.84
C VAL A 110 5.62 -3.45 -0.54
N ILE A 111 5.89 -3.02 0.69
CA ILE A 111 7.22 -2.77 1.24
C ILE A 111 7.34 -3.63 2.50
N LEU A 112 8.22 -4.63 2.48
CA LEU A 112 8.58 -5.40 3.68
C LEU A 112 9.81 -4.74 4.29
N ILE A 113 9.59 -4.03 5.40
CA ILE A 113 10.67 -3.42 6.16
C ILE A 113 11.24 -4.47 7.11
N PRO A 114 12.56 -4.76 7.04
CA PRO A 114 13.19 -5.69 7.96
C PRO A 114 13.11 -5.16 9.40
N GLY A 115 13.10 -6.08 10.37
CA GLY A 115 13.24 -5.71 11.78
C GLY A 115 14.65 -5.24 12.08
N VAL A 116 15.43 -6.07 12.77
CA VAL A 116 16.82 -5.72 13.17
C VAL A 116 17.85 -6.04 12.08
N ARG A 117 17.55 -6.96 11.16
CA ARG A 117 18.46 -7.44 10.11
C ARG A 117 17.69 -7.74 8.81
N GLY A 118 18.37 -7.63 7.67
CA GLY A 118 17.84 -7.91 6.33
C GLY A 118 17.78 -6.67 5.45
N GLU A 119 17.44 -6.87 4.18
CA GLU A 119 17.17 -5.79 3.23
C GLU A 119 15.68 -5.51 3.14
N THR A 120 15.31 -4.30 2.73
CA THR A 120 13.93 -3.96 2.40
C THR A 120 13.55 -4.65 1.11
N GLU A 121 12.45 -5.39 1.12
CA GLU A 121 11.90 -5.99 -0.09
C GLU A 121 10.71 -5.18 -0.58
N ILE A 122 10.65 -4.96 -1.89
CA ILE A 122 9.59 -4.17 -2.52
C ILE A 122 8.94 -5.03 -3.61
N ALA A 123 7.63 -5.14 -3.57
CA ALA A 123 6.85 -5.89 -4.55
C ALA A 123 5.72 -5.04 -5.12
N ARG A 124 5.61 -5.01 -6.45
CA ARG A 124 4.42 -4.51 -7.15
C ARG A 124 3.43 -5.64 -7.33
N PHE A 125 2.16 -5.40 -7.03
CA PHE A 125 1.10 -6.38 -7.21
C PHE A 125 -0.05 -5.81 -8.02
N LYS A 126 -0.85 -6.71 -8.60
CA LYS A 126 -2.09 -6.38 -9.30
C LYS A 126 -3.25 -7.22 -8.79
N LEU A 127 -4.42 -6.62 -8.71
CA LEU A 127 -5.70 -7.29 -8.43
C LEU A 127 -6.43 -7.52 -9.74
N ALA A 128 -6.32 -8.71 -10.32
CA ALA A 128 -7.06 -9.05 -11.54
C ALA A 128 -8.57 -9.12 -11.23
N GLY A 129 -9.33 -8.09 -11.62
CA GLY A 129 -10.77 -7.99 -11.38
C GLY A 129 -11.20 -6.93 -10.34
N GLY A 130 -10.26 -6.12 -9.84
CA GLY A 130 -10.53 -5.06 -8.87
C GLY A 130 -10.85 -5.53 -7.46
N LEU A 131 -11.10 -4.58 -6.55
CA LEU A 131 -11.61 -4.89 -5.22
C LEU A 131 -13.09 -5.26 -5.32
N ILE A 132 -13.43 -6.49 -4.95
CA ILE A 132 -14.82 -6.90 -4.76
C ILE A 132 -15.37 -6.08 -3.58
N ASN A 133 -16.28 -5.15 -3.86
CA ASN A 133 -17.03 -4.42 -2.83
C ASN A 133 -18.37 -5.15 -2.60
N PRO A 134 -18.51 -5.92 -1.50
CA PRO A 134 -19.75 -6.65 -1.21
C PRO A 134 -20.96 -5.74 -0.92
N LEU A 135 -20.78 -4.42 -0.77
CA LEU A 135 -21.85 -3.44 -0.57
C LEU A 135 -22.39 -2.82 -1.87
N ARG A 136 -21.84 -3.19 -3.04
CA ARG A 136 -22.22 -2.64 -4.36
C ARG A 136 -22.87 -3.66 -5.30
N ASN A 137 -23.30 -4.82 -4.81
CA ASN A 137 -24.03 -5.83 -5.57
C ASN A 137 -25.47 -5.97 -5.10
#